data_AF-A0A257JJM7-F1
#
_entry.id   AF-A0A257JJM7-F1
#
_cell.length_a   1.000
_cell.length_b   1.000
_cell.length_c   1.000
_cell.angle_alpha   90.00
_cell.angle_beta   90.00
_cell.angle_gamma   90.00
#
_symmetry.space_group_name_H-M   'P 1'
#
loop_
_entity.id
_entity.type
_entity.pdbx_description
1 polymer ?
#
loop_
_entity_poly.entity_id
_entity_poly.type
_entity_poly.pdbx_seq_one_letter_code
_entity_poly.pdbx_strand_id
1 'polypeptide(L)'
;MGENKMKAMKTTLIATAAIGLVAAIGAQFGGVPAFAQAAAPAAAPAPAASNIPVHAGNFSGGKVDSLTYTPSCPAFKFDMDAAAIQESTSRTYVEGEKRRFEAVREKWDAYEDCLVENARRDIDVIRVNLGDYLSNAANEEAKAFNGMNAAATGNIERIGKLPAPKAPKKKGDAAAVEAPQAALSAWTEPKGRFIGTLTGSAAQPQYTSSCPAALGTLTAEAFATENTRNGFNALLDELRAMPDRINQVRSCRQENGQDDYEVIQKVVQDGVNAVFQPGKTAFEKEYAAVRFQLNEHQKPGGLLAPPEMGRAPAKKAPPAKAPAAKKKK
;
A
#
# COMPACT_ATOMS: atom_id res chain seq x y z
N MET A 1 -63.19 40.94 21.82
CA MET A 1 -63.51 40.34 20.50
C MET A 1 -62.70 41.08 19.46
N GLY A 2 -61.75 40.53 18.72
CA GLY A 2 -61.08 39.23 18.75
C GLY A 2 -59.71 39.42 18.12
N GLU A 3 -58.65 39.07 18.85
CA GLU A 3 -57.30 38.93 18.35
C GLU A 3 -57.01 37.43 18.26
N ASN A 4 -56.84 36.91 17.06
CA ASN A 4 -56.00 35.73 16.76
C ASN A 4 -56.07 35.43 15.26
N LYS A 5 -55.33 36.22 14.48
CA LYS A 5 -55.13 35.97 13.05
C LYS A 5 -53.69 36.25 12.59
N MET A 6 -52.69 35.98 13.42
CA MET A 6 -51.27 36.06 13.00
C MET A 6 -50.40 35.08 13.81
N LYS A 7 -50.54 33.76 13.60
CA LYS A 7 -49.56 32.79 14.15
C LYS A 7 -49.32 31.53 13.31
N ALA A 8 -50.04 31.33 12.20
CA ALA A 8 -49.93 30.11 11.40
C ALA A 8 -48.89 30.16 10.25
N MET A 9 -48.17 31.27 10.05
CA MET A 9 -47.30 31.46 8.87
C MET A 9 -45.79 31.50 9.13
N LYS A 10 -45.31 31.19 10.35
CA LYS A 10 -43.86 31.18 10.67
C LYS A 10 -43.21 29.80 10.81
N THR A 11 -43.98 28.71 10.85
CA THR A 11 -43.42 27.36 11.06
C THR A 11 -43.09 26.62 9.76
N THR A 12 -43.64 27.08 8.62
CA THR A 12 -43.46 26.42 7.31
C THR A 12 -42.19 26.87 6.58
N LEU A 13 -41.50 27.92 7.05
CA LEU A 13 -40.35 28.53 6.37
C LEU A 13 -38.97 28.05 6.87
N ILE A 14 -38.91 27.13 7.85
CA ILE A 14 -37.63 26.67 8.44
C ILE A 14 -37.21 25.28 7.92
N ALA A 15 -38.09 24.52 7.26
CA ALA A 15 -37.77 23.17 6.78
C ALA A 15 -37.04 23.13 5.42
N THR A 16 -37.02 24.23 4.66
CA THR A 16 -36.45 24.26 3.30
C THR A 16 -34.99 24.73 3.23
N ALA A 17 -34.38 25.14 4.35
CA ALA A 17 -33.03 25.72 4.34
C ALA A 17 -31.88 24.74 4.63
N ALA A 18 -32.16 23.50 5.04
CA ALA A 18 -31.12 22.51 5.41
C ALA A 18 -30.89 21.40 4.37
N ILE A 19 -31.63 21.40 3.25
CA ILE A 19 -31.65 20.30 2.27
C ILE A 19 -30.66 20.55 1.10
N GLY A 20 -29.92 21.67 1.11
CA GLY A 20 -28.99 22.03 0.04
C GLY A 20 -27.51 21.72 0.27
N LEU A 21 -27.09 21.20 1.43
CA LEU A 21 -25.65 21.21 1.78
C LEU A 21 -24.88 19.92 1.46
N VAL A 22 -25.52 18.79 1.16
CA VAL A 22 -24.76 17.55 0.86
C VAL A 22 -24.68 17.24 -0.63
N ALA A 23 -25.56 17.83 -1.46
CA ALA A 23 -25.42 17.77 -2.91
C ALA A 23 -24.31 18.71 -3.46
N ALA A 24 -23.85 19.70 -2.68
CA ALA A 24 -22.82 20.66 -3.09
C ALA A 24 -21.42 20.36 -2.52
N ILE A 25 -21.29 19.55 -1.46
CA ILE A 25 -19.96 19.23 -0.88
C ILE A 25 -19.21 18.16 -1.70
N GLY A 26 -19.90 17.42 -2.59
CA GLY A 26 -19.25 16.63 -3.64
C GLY A 26 -18.52 17.47 -4.70
N ALA A 27 -18.75 18.79 -4.74
CA ALA A 27 -18.11 19.71 -5.68
C ALA A 27 -17.26 20.81 -5.02
N GLN A 28 -17.17 20.88 -3.68
CA GLN A 28 -16.50 21.98 -2.97
C GLN A 28 -15.27 21.59 -2.12
N PHE A 29 -14.83 20.34 -2.15
CA PHE A 29 -13.47 19.99 -1.71
C PHE A 29 -12.68 19.19 -2.77
N GLY A 30 -12.95 19.48 -4.04
CA GLY A 30 -11.97 19.39 -5.13
C GLY A 30 -11.29 20.75 -5.29
N GLY A 31 -10.49 21.12 -4.29
CA GLY A 31 -9.86 22.44 -4.19
C GLY A 31 -8.42 22.34 -3.69
N VAL A 32 -7.67 21.37 -4.19
CA VAL A 32 -6.23 21.61 -4.40
C VAL A 32 -6.17 22.86 -5.29
N PRO A 33 -5.38 23.90 -4.97
CA PRO A 33 -5.24 25.02 -5.89
C PRO A 33 -4.88 24.43 -7.25
N ALA A 34 -5.61 24.86 -8.28
CA ALA A 34 -5.18 24.68 -9.64
C ALA A 34 -3.74 25.20 -9.70
N PHE A 35 -2.77 24.28 -9.66
CA PHE A 35 -1.53 24.51 -10.36
C PHE A 35 -1.97 25.02 -11.71
N ALA A 36 -1.50 26.21 -12.06
CA ALA A 36 -1.60 26.74 -13.40
C ALA A 36 -1.48 25.57 -14.37
N GLN A 37 -2.45 25.46 -15.28
CA GLN A 37 -2.30 24.69 -16.51
C GLN A 37 -1.16 25.36 -17.31
N ALA A 38 0.06 25.27 -16.79
CA ALA A 38 1.23 25.17 -17.62
C ALA A 38 0.93 24.00 -18.55
N ALA A 39 1.05 24.26 -19.85
CA ALA A 39 0.86 23.29 -20.91
C ALA A 39 1.28 21.90 -20.43
N ALA A 40 0.39 20.93 -20.58
CA ALA A 40 0.61 19.54 -20.18
C ALA A 40 2.07 19.18 -20.50
N PRO A 41 2.92 18.90 -19.49
CA PRO A 41 4.18 18.25 -19.80
C PRO A 41 3.77 17.00 -20.57
N ALA A 42 4.33 16.84 -21.78
CA ALA A 42 4.07 15.69 -22.64
C ALA A 42 3.97 14.47 -21.75
N ALA A 43 2.83 13.76 -21.82
CA ALA A 43 2.55 12.59 -21.01
C ALA A 43 3.84 11.79 -20.92
N ALA A 44 4.41 11.72 -19.70
CA ALA A 44 5.60 10.91 -19.49
C ALA A 44 5.25 9.55 -20.09
N PRO A 45 6.11 9.00 -20.97
CA PRO A 45 5.81 7.73 -21.61
C PRO A 45 5.42 6.76 -20.49
N ALA A 46 4.28 6.08 -20.67
CA ALA A 46 3.86 5.03 -19.75
C ALA A 46 5.11 4.21 -19.40
N PRO A 47 5.41 3.99 -18.10
CA PRO A 47 6.62 3.28 -17.72
C PRO A 47 6.67 2.02 -18.57
N ALA A 48 7.74 1.88 -19.35
CA ALA A 48 7.90 0.76 -20.27
C ALA A 48 7.55 -0.51 -19.49
N ALA A 49 6.65 -1.33 -20.03
CA ALA A 49 6.23 -2.56 -19.38
C ALA A 49 7.51 -3.30 -18.98
N SER A 50 7.74 -3.40 -17.67
CA SER A 50 8.97 -3.99 -17.17
C SER A 50 8.99 -5.45 -17.60
N ASN A 51 10.03 -5.84 -18.34
CA ASN A 51 10.19 -7.21 -18.86
C ASN A 51 10.50 -8.22 -17.74
N ILE A 52 10.56 -7.77 -16.48
CA ILE A 52 10.80 -8.61 -15.31
C ILE A 52 9.53 -9.43 -15.02
N PRO A 53 9.63 -10.78 -14.95
CA PRO A 53 8.51 -11.65 -14.62
C PRO A 53 7.80 -11.25 -13.32
N VAL A 54 6.48 -11.41 -13.29
CA VAL A 54 5.65 -11.11 -12.11
C VAL A 54 5.73 -12.27 -11.11
N HIS A 55 6.19 -11.98 -9.91
CA HIS A 55 6.28 -12.89 -8.77
C HIS A 55 5.75 -12.19 -7.51
N ALA A 56 4.42 -12.04 -7.43
CA ALA A 56 3.78 -11.40 -6.28
C ALA A 56 4.16 -12.12 -4.98
N GLY A 57 4.56 -11.35 -3.97
CA GLY A 57 4.89 -11.86 -2.65
C GLY A 57 3.68 -12.34 -1.87
N ASN A 58 3.93 -12.72 -0.63
CA ASN A 58 2.89 -13.20 0.29
C ASN A 58 2.91 -12.40 1.58
N PHE A 59 1.72 -12.00 2.03
CA PHE A 59 1.50 -11.39 3.33
C PHE A 59 0.97 -12.41 4.34
N SER A 60 1.40 -12.26 5.59
CA SER A 60 0.89 -13.05 6.72
C SER A 60 0.81 -12.19 7.99
N GLY A 61 0.00 -12.59 8.97
CA GLY A 61 -0.20 -11.86 10.24
C GLY A 61 -1.54 -11.11 10.33
N GLY A 62 -2.14 -10.74 9.20
CA GLY A 62 -3.47 -10.10 9.14
C GLY A 62 -3.44 -8.63 9.55
N LYS A 63 -3.10 -8.31 10.80
CA LYS A 63 -2.98 -6.91 11.23
C LYS A 63 -1.70 -6.28 10.72
N VAL A 64 -1.78 -5.01 10.31
CA VAL A 64 -0.67 -4.28 9.68
C VAL A 64 0.57 -4.17 10.59
N ASP A 65 0.39 -4.04 11.91
CA ASP A 65 1.49 -3.97 12.89
C ASP A 65 2.22 -5.31 13.12
N SER A 66 1.57 -6.41 12.80
CA SER A 66 2.10 -7.78 12.89
C SER A 66 2.40 -8.39 11.50
N LEU A 67 2.30 -7.58 10.45
CA LEU A 67 2.38 -8.05 9.08
C LEU A 67 3.79 -8.52 8.76
N THR A 68 3.89 -9.63 8.03
CA THR A 68 5.15 -10.13 7.48
C THR A 68 4.99 -10.30 5.98
N TYR A 69 6.02 -9.91 5.22
CA TYR A 69 6.08 -10.07 3.77
C TYR A 69 7.16 -11.07 3.38
N THR A 70 6.84 -11.98 2.46
CA THR A 70 7.79 -12.95 1.88
C THR A 70 7.80 -12.80 0.35
N PRO A 71 8.95 -12.46 -0.26
CA PRO A 71 9.07 -12.41 -1.73
C PRO A 71 8.88 -13.80 -2.36
N SER A 72 8.31 -13.84 -3.56
CA SER A 72 8.05 -15.11 -4.30
C SER A 72 9.01 -15.34 -5.47
N CYS A 73 10.05 -14.52 -5.62
CA CYS A 73 11.04 -14.67 -6.68
C CYS A 73 11.76 -16.03 -6.57
N PRO A 74 12.07 -16.70 -7.70
CA PRO A 74 12.87 -17.92 -7.70
C PRO A 74 14.21 -17.67 -7.03
N ALA A 75 14.56 -18.48 -6.03
CA ALA A 75 15.81 -18.33 -5.31
C ALA A 75 17.01 -18.51 -6.25
N PHE A 76 17.95 -17.55 -6.20
CA PHE A 76 19.22 -17.68 -6.89
C PHE A 76 20.03 -18.85 -6.31
N LYS A 77 20.63 -19.65 -7.20
CA LYS A 77 21.52 -20.74 -6.83
C LYS A 77 22.87 -20.52 -7.51
N PHE A 78 23.92 -20.43 -6.71
CA PHE A 78 25.27 -20.43 -7.21
C PHE A 78 25.69 -21.89 -7.44
N ASP A 79 25.91 -22.26 -8.70
CA ASP A 79 26.13 -23.63 -9.14
C ASP A 79 27.56 -23.87 -9.67
N MET A 80 28.54 -23.20 -9.05
CA MET A 80 29.95 -23.32 -9.41
C MET A 80 30.79 -23.70 -8.18
N ASP A 81 31.72 -24.63 -8.39
CA ASP A 81 32.60 -25.13 -7.35
C ASP A 81 34.04 -24.65 -7.58
N ALA A 82 34.50 -23.74 -6.72
CA ALA A 82 35.84 -23.21 -6.77
C ALA A 82 36.92 -24.30 -6.55
N ALA A 83 36.65 -25.31 -5.71
CA ALA A 83 37.58 -26.40 -5.46
C ALA A 83 37.73 -27.29 -6.69
N ALA A 84 36.61 -27.64 -7.35
CA ALA A 84 36.63 -28.38 -8.60
C ALA A 84 37.42 -27.66 -9.71
N ILE A 85 37.33 -26.32 -9.78
CA ILE A 85 38.14 -25.51 -10.70
C ILE A 85 39.62 -25.57 -10.33
N GLN A 86 39.95 -25.42 -9.04
CA GLN A 86 41.34 -25.45 -8.56
C GLN A 86 42.03 -26.79 -8.86
N GLU A 87 41.34 -27.90 -8.59
CA GLU A 87 41.88 -29.26 -8.72
C GLU A 87 41.84 -29.79 -10.16
N SER A 88 41.14 -29.08 -11.06
CA SER A 88 41.01 -29.51 -12.45
C SER A 88 42.37 -29.50 -13.16
N THR A 89 42.63 -30.59 -13.88
CA THR A 89 43.74 -30.71 -14.84
C THR A 89 43.27 -30.53 -16.30
N SER A 90 41.98 -30.27 -16.51
CA SER A 90 41.36 -30.18 -17.83
C SER A 90 41.15 -28.73 -18.26
N ARG A 91 41.90 -28.29 -19.27
CA ARG A 91 41.73 -26.96 -19.87
C ARG A 91 40.30 -26.73 -20.38
N THR A 92 39.72 -27.74 -21.05
CA THR A 92 38.34 -27.65 -21.58
C THR A 92 37.31 -27.44 -20.47
N TYR A 93 37.51 -28.08 -19.32
CA TYR A 93 36.65 -27.87 -18.16
C TYR A 93 36.75 -26.43 -17.63
N VAL A 94 37.97 -25.94 -17.38
CA VAL A 94 38.19 -24.58 -16.86
C VAL A 94 37.71 -23.50 -17.84
N GLU A 95 37.86 -23.71 -19.15
CA GLU A 95 37.29 -22.82 -20.18
C GLU A 95 35.76 -22.84 -20.17
N GLY A 96 35.14 -24.00 -19.95
CA GLY A 96 33.70 -24.13 -19.77
C GLY A 96 33.19 -23.39 -18.53
N GLU A 97 33.85 -23.57 -17.39
CA GLU A 97 33.53 -22.88 -16.15
C GLU A 97 33.73 -21.37 -16.27
N LYS A 98 34.76 -20.90 -16.98
CA LYS A 98 34.94 -19.47 -17.27
C LYS A 98 33.75 -18.88 -18.02
N ARG A 99 33.24 -19.56 -19.05
CA ARG A 99 32.05 -19.11 -19.80
C ARG A 99 30.81 -19.09 -18.92
N ARG A 100 30.63 -20.08 -18.04
CA ARG A 100 29.52 -20.10 -17.07
C ARG A 100 29.63 -18.93 -16.10
N PHE A 101 30.82 -18.65 -15.58
CA PHE A 101 31.09 -17.57 -14.64
C PHE A 101 30.73 -16.18 -15.20
N GLU A 102 30.99 -15.93 -16.48
CA GLU A 102 30.64 -14.66 -17.14
C GLU A 102 29.12 -14.39 -17.11
N ALA A 103 28.29 -15.43 -17.14
CA ALA A 103 26.83 -15.32 -17.07
C ALA A 103 26.27 -15.35 -15.64
N VAL A 104 27.06 -15.70 -14.63
CA VAL A 104 26.60 -15.81 -13.23
C VAL A 104 26.19 -14.45 -12.66
N ARG A 105 26.94 -13.38 -12.99
CA ARG A 105 26.63 -12.03 -12.52
C ARG A 105 25.30 -11.52 -13.07
N GLU A 106 25.04 -11.75 -14.36
CA GLU A 106 23.77 -11.39 -15.00
C GLU A 106 22.57 -12.10 -14.36
N LYS A 107 22.71 -13.40 -14.03
CA LYS A 107 21.67 -14.14 -13.31
C LYS A 107 21.43 -13.62 -11.90
N TRP A 108 22.49 -13.17 -11.21
CA TRP A 108 22.37 -12.53 -9.90
C TRP A 108 21.62 -11.20 -10.00
N ASP A 109 22.02 -10.36 -10.96
CA ASP A 109 21.38 -9.06 -11.17
C ASP A 109 19.90 -9.25 -11.55
N ALA A 110 19.55 -10.25 -12.37
CA ALA A 110 18.15 -10.60 -12.68
C ALA A 110 17.35 -11.07 -11.44
N TYR A 111 17.99 -11.73 -10.48
CA TYR A 111 17.37 -12.10 -9.21
C TYR A 111 17.12 -10.87 -8.31
N GLU A 112 18.11 -9.96 -8.22
CA GLU A 112 17.97 -8.69 -7.52
C GLU A 112 16.83 -7.84 -8.11
N ASP A 113 16.81 -7.72 -9.44
CA ASP A 113 15.75 -7.04 -10.18
C ASP A 113 14.38 -7.65 -9.92
N CYS A 114 14.29 -8.99 -9.89
CA CYS A 114 13.04 -9.67 -9.54
C CYS A 114 12.54 -9.24 -8.17
N LEU A 115 13.41 -9.27 -7.15
CA LEU A 115 13.03 -8.94 -5.77
C LEU A 115 12.55 -7.49 -5.64
N VAL A 116 13.32 -6.55 -6.18
CA VAL A 116 13.06 -5.12 -6.03
C VAL A 116 11.84 -4.69 -6.84
N GLU A 117 11.73 -5.12 -8.09
CA GLU A 117 10.64 -4.71 -8.97
C GLU A 117 9.31 -5.34 -8.54
N ASN A 118 9.29 -6.61 -8.13
CA ASN A 118 8.05 -7.22 -7.65
C ASN A 118 7.59 -6.62 -6.31
N ALA A 119 8.52 -6.33 -5.39
CA ALA A 119 8.18 -5.63 -4.16
C ALA A 119 7.59 -4.23 -4.43
N ARG A 120 8.14 -3.50 -5.40
CA ARG A 120 7.58 -2.21 -5.84
C ARG A 120 6.17 -2.38 -6.41
N ARG A 121 5.96 -3.36 -7.28
CA ARG A 121 4.63 -3.65 -7.85
C ARG A 121 3.61 -3.99 -6.77
N ASP A 122 3.99 -4.82 -5.80
CA ASP A 122 3.12 -5.19 -4.68
C ASP A 122 2.74 -3.96 -3.83
N ILE A 123 3.70 -3.05 -3.56
CA ILE A 123 3.42 -1.77 -2.89
C ILE A 123 2.44 -0.91 -3.71
N ASP A 124 2.62 -0.82 -5.03
CA ASP A 124 1.74 -0.06 -5.91
C ASP A 124 0.31 -0.63 -5.92
N VAL A 125 0.16 -1.96 -5.94
CA VAL A 125 -1.14 -2.64 -5.85
C VAL A 125 -1.82 -2.34 -4.51
N ILE A 126 -1.07 -2.37 -3.41
CA ILE A 126 -1.59 -2.03 -2.08
C ILE A 126 -2.04 -0.58 -2.01
N ARG A 127 -1.25 0.35 -2.57
CA ARG A 127 -1.63 1.77 -2.63
C ARG A 127 -2.98 1.96 -3.32
N VAL A 128 -3.17 1.30 -4.46
CA VAL A 128 -4.42 1.35 -5.21
C VAL A 128 -5.57 0.75 -4.39
N ASN A 129 -5.37 -0.44 -3.80
CA ASN A 129 -6.40 -1.09 -2.98
C ASN A 129 -6.82 -0.26 -1.76
N LEU A 130 -5.86 0.38 -1.09
CA LEU A 130 -6.14 1.29 0.03
C LEU A 130 -6.97 2.49 -0.45
N GLY A 131 -6.58 3.11 -1.57
CA GLY A 131 -7.31 4.23 -2.17
C GLY A 131 -8.74 3.86 -2.58
N ASP A 132 -8.91 2.68 -3.18
CA ASP A 132 -10.22 2.14 -3.56
C ASP A 132 -11.09 1.88 -2.33
N TYR A 133 -10.53 1.29 -1.27
CA TYR A 133 -11.24 1.09 0.00
C TYR A 133 -11.72 2.42 0.59
N LEU A 134 -10.83 3.42 0.71
CA LEU A 134 -11.17 4.72 1.29
C LEU A 134 -12.25 5.43 0.48
N SER A 135 -12.16 5.36 -0.85
CA SER A 135 -13.15 5.94 -1.77
C SER A 135 -14.51 5.24 -1.67
N ASN A 136 -14.51 3.90 -1.67
CA ASN A 136 -15.74 3.10 -1.55
C ASN A 136 -16.42 3.32 -0.20
N ALA A 137 -15.65 3.35 0.89
CA ALA A 137 -16.20 3.63 2.22
C ALA A 137 -16.87 5.01 2.28
N ALA A 138 -16.25 6.04 1.69
CA ALA A 138 -16.83 7.38 1.63
C ALA A 138 -18.14 7.43 0.81
N ASN A 139 -18.19 6.69 -0.31
CA ASN A 139 -19.35 6.61 -1.19
C ASN A 139 -20.53 5.86 -0.53
N GLU A 140 -20.27 4.72 0.10
CA GLU A 140 -21.31 3.95 0.81
C GLU A 140 -21.86 4.74 2.01
N GLU A 141 -21.01 5.47 2.73
CA GLU A 141 -21.48 6.36 3.81
C GLU A 141 -22.37 7.49 3.29
N ALA A 142 -21.98 8.14 2.19
CA ALA A 142 -22.78 9.20 1.58
C ALA A 142 -24.14 8.67 1.11
N LYS A 143 -24.16 7.49 0.48
CA LYS A 143 -25.38 6.82 0.03
C LYS A 143 -26.31 6.49 1.19
N ALA A 144 -25.78 5.92 2.27
CA ALA A 144 -26.57 5.58 3.46
C ALA A 144 -27.12 6.83 4.16
N PHE A 145 -26.31 7.89 4.30
CA PHE A 145 -26.74 9.18 4.84
C PHE A 145 -27.87 9.81 4.01
N ASN A 146 -27.74 9.81 2.68
CA ASN A 146 -28.78 10.31 1.78
C ASN A 146 -30.07 9.48 1.87
N GLY A 147 -29.96 8.15 2.01
CA GLY A 147 -31.10 7.27 2.26
C GLY A 147 -31.85 7.62 3.54
N MET A 148 -31.12 7.92 4.63
CA MET A 148 -31.72 8.37 5.89
C MET A 148 -32.40 9.73 5.78
N ASN A 149 -31.81 10.69 5.07
CA ASN A 149 -32.44 11.99 4.81
C ASN A 149 -33.73 11.86 3.99
N ALA A 150 -33.74 10.99 2.98
CA ALA A 150 -34.93 10.72 2.18
C ALA A 150 -36.03 10.07 3.03
N ALA A 151 -35.68 9.09 3.86
CA ALA A 151 -36.61 8.44 4.78
C ALA A 151 -37.17 9.41 5.83
N ALA A 152 -36.32 10.25 6.43
CA ALA A 152 -36.75 11.29 7.35
C ALA A 152 -37.74 12.25 6.66
N THR A 153 -37.38 12.78 5.50
CA THR A 153 -38.21 13.72 4.73
C THR A 153 -39.57 13.12 4.37
N GLY A 154 -39.60 11.88 3.86
CA GLY A 154 -40.83 11.19 3.49
C GLY A 154 -41.78 10.93 4.66
N ASN A 155 -41.27 10.88 5.90
CA ASN A 155 -42.08 10.63 7.09
C ASN A 155 -42.52 11.91 7.84
N ILE A 156 -42.04 13.10 7.47
CA ILE A 156 -42.39 14.37 8.14
C ILE A 156 -43.91 14.58 8.18
N GLU A 157 -44.62 14.36 7.07
CA GLU A 157 -46.07 14.56 7.01
C GLU A 157 -46.84 13.56 7.88
N ARG A 158 -46.39 12.29 7.91
CA ARG A 158 -46.97 11.25 8.76
C ARG A 158 -46.83 11.62 10.23
N ILE A 159 -45.64 12.05 10.63
CA ILE A 159 -45.35 12.43 12.02
C ILE A 159 -46.07 13.72 12.42
N GLY A 160 -46.25 14.67 11.49
CA GLY A 160 -47.02 15.89 11.72
C GLY A 160 -48.49 15.65 12.09
N LYS A 161 -49.05 14.50 11.72
CA LYS A 161 -50.41 14.07 12.05
C LYS A 161 -50.51 13.35 13.41
N LEU A 162 -49.39 13.04 14.05
CA LEU A 162 -49.38 12.38 15.36
C LEU A 162 -49.74 13.35 16.49
N PRO A 163 -50.30 12.84 17.61
CA PRO A 163 -50.61 13.65 18.78
C PRO A 163 -49.38 14.43 19.26
N ALA A 164 -49.58 15.69 19.61
CA ALA A 164 -48.51 16.50 20.20
C ALA A 164 -48.06 15.88 21.55
N PRO A 165 -46.79 16.07 21.94
CA PRO A 165 -46.28 15.59 23.22
C PRO A 165 -47.14 16.19 24.34
N LYS A 166 -47.58 15.37 25.30
CA LYS A 166 -48.36 15.86 26.44
C LYS A 166 -47.46 16.77 27.27
N ALA A 167 -47.76 18.06 27.29
CA ALA A 167 -47.07 18.99 28.19
C ALA A 167 -47.29 18.54 29.65
N PRO A 168 -46.24 18.53 30.50
CA PRO A 168 -46.38 18.17 31.90
C PRO A 168 -47.35 19.15 32.56
N LYS A 169 -48.52 18.64 32.97
CA LYS A 169 -49.51 19.45 33.67
C LYS A 169 -49.09 19.54 35.15
N LYS A 170 -48.74 20.75 35.57
CA LYS A 170 -48.58 21.22 36.97
C LYS A 170 -47.41 20.64 37.78
N LYS A 171 -46.82 21.51 38.61
CA LYS A 171 -45.94 21.17 39.73
C LYS A 171 -46.64 20.15 40.63
N GLY A 172 -46.17 18.91 40.65
CA GLY A 172 -46.54 17.93 41.67
C GLY A 172 -47.04 16.57 41.19
N ASP A 173 -47.39 16.40 39.92
CA ASP A 173 -47.76 15.08 39.40
C ASP A 173 -46.50 14.31 39.00
N ALA A 174 -46.37 13.08 39.51
CA ALA A 174 -45.29 12.17 39.18
C ALA A 174 -45.14 12.10 37.66
N ALA A 175 -43.94 12.43 37.17
CA ALA A 175 -43.61 12.42 35.76
C ALA A 175 -44.13 11.11 35.16
N ALA A 176 -45.07 11.22 34.21
CA ALA A 176 -45.41 10.10 33.36
C ALA A 176 -44.08 9.58 32.82
N VAL A 177 -43.74 8.34 33.18
CA VAL A 177 -42.50 7.69 32.77
C VAL A 177 -42.55 7.68 31.24
N GLU A 178 -41.89 8.66 30.65
CA GLU A 178 -41.62 8.71 29.23
C GLU A 178 -40.85 7.42 28.96
N ALA A 179 -41.36 6.59 28.05
CA ALA A 179 -40.68 5.37 27.64
C ALA A 179 -39.22 5.73 27.36
N PRO A 180 -38.25 4.92 27.84
CA PRO A 180 -36.84 5.27 27.80
C PRO A 180 -36.54 5.73 26.37
N GLN A 181 -36.18 7.01 26.23
CA GLN A 181 -35.57 7.51 25.01
C GLN A 181 -34.57 6.44 24.62
N ALA A 182 -34.77 5.81 23.45
CA ALA A 182 -33.81 4.84 22.96
C ALA A 182 -32.47 5.53 23.11
N ALA A 183 -31.63 5.00 24.02
CA ALA A 183 -30.36 5.60 24.37
C ALA A 183 -29.48 5.39 23.13
N LEU A 184 -29.67 6.29 22.16
CA LEU A 184 -28.91 6.38 20.94
C LEU A 184 -27.48 6.63 21.44
N SER A 185 -26.61 5.68 21.12
CA SER A 185 -25.28 5.52 21.70
C SER A 185 -24.54 6.86 21.79
N ALA A 186 -24.05 7.20 22.98
CA ALA A 186 -23.19 8.37 23.17
C ALA A 186 -22.00 8.28 22.21
N TRP A 187 -22.00 9.14 21.18
CA TRP A 187 -20.93 9.16 20.20
C TRP A 187 -19.62 9.52 20.87
N THR A 188 -18.62 8.67 20.68
CA THR A 188 -17.24 8.95 21.10
C THR A 188 -16.42 9.16 19.85
N GLU A 189 -15.85 10.36 19.74
CA GLU A 189 -14.91 10.69 18.68
C GLU A 189 -13.76 9.66 18.65
N PRO A 190 -13.44 9.06 17.49
CA PRO A 190 -12.31 8.15 17.36
C PRO A 190 -11.01 8.90 17.64
N LYS A 191 -10.25 8.45 18.65
CA LYS A 191 -8.95 9.01 19.01
C LYS A 191 -7.89 7.91 19.07
N GLY A 192 -6.71 8.23 18.56
CA GLY A 192 -5.57 7.32 18.54
C GLY A 192 -5.51 6.44 17.29
N ARG A 193 -4.60 5.45 17.33
CA ARG A 193 -4.28 4.59 16.19
C ARG A 193 -5.25 3.41 16.09
N PHE A 194 -5.94 3.31 14.95
CA PHE A 194 -6.78 2.16 14.59
C PHE A 194 -6.09 1.34 13.50
N ILE A 195 -5.33 0.32 13.92
CA ILE A 195 -4.54 -0.52 13.02
C ILE A 195 -5.46 -1.30 12.07
N GLY A 196 -5.28 -1.13 10.77
CA GLY A 196 -6.00 -1.87 9.75
C GLY A 196 -5.59 -3.34 9.66
N THR A 197 -6.36 -4.08 8.87
CA THR A 197 -6.08 -5.48 8.54
C THR A 197 -5.88 -5.61 7.04
N LEU A 198 -4.79 -6.26 6.63
CA LEU A 198 -4.49 -6.61 5.25
C LEU A 198 -4.64 -8.13 5.10
N THR A 199 -5.53 -8.55 4.22
CA THR A 199 -5.77 -9.96 3.90
C THR A 199 -5.61 -10.22 2.40
N GLY A 200 -5.65 -11.48 1.99
CA GLY A 200 -5.44 -11.86 0.58
C GLY A 200 -3.97 -11.99 0.20
N SER A 201 -3.72 -12.14 -1.10
CA SER A 201 -2.36 -12.24 -1.66
C SER A 201 -1.80 -10.86 -1.98
N ALA A 202 -0.48 -10.70 -2.16
CA ALA A 202 0.07 -9.40 -2.56
C ALA A 202 -0.42 -8.93 -3.94
N ALA A 203 -0.81 -9.86 -4.83
CA ALA A 203 -1.42 -9.54 -6.12
C ALA A 203 -2.86 -9.02 -6.00
N GLN A 204 -3.56 -9.39 -4.92
CA GLN A 204 -4.96 -9.02 -4.67
C GLN A 204 -5.18 -8.78 -3.17
N PRO A 205 -4.56 -7.72 -2.62
CA PRO A 205 -4.70 -7.41 -1.21
C PRO A 205 -6.12 -6.91 -0.94
N GLN A 206 -6.57 -7.10 0.30
CA GLN A 206 -7.84 -6.60 0.81
C GLN A 206 -7.56 -5.88 2.12
N TYR A 207 -7.57 -4.56 2.05
CA TYR A 207 -7.46 -3.69 3.22
C TYR A 207 -8.82 -3.44 3.87
N THR A 208 -8.84 -3.46 5.20
CA THR A 208 -9.98 -3.02 6.00
C THR A 208 -9.47 -2.16 7.16
N SER A 209 -10.14 -1.05 7.45
CA SER A 209 -9.74 -0.19 8.56
C SER A 209 -10.45 -0.61 9.85
N SER A 210 -9.78 -0.45 11.00
CA SER A 210 -10.41 -0.65 12.31
C SER A 210 -11.12 0.60 12.85
N CYS A 211 -11.15 1.72 12.12
CA CYS A 211 -11.92 2.90 12.52
C CYS A 211 -13.42 2.57 12.64
N PRO A 212 -14.14 3.18 13.61
CA PRO A 212 -15.57 2.93 13.79
C PRO A 212 -16.38 3.40 12.57
N ALA A 213 -17.61 2.89 12.44
CA ALA A 213 -18.57 3.36 11.45
C ALA A 213 -19.30 4.61 11.97
N ALA A 214 -19.35 5.67 11.17
CA ALA A 214 -19.96 6.94 11.57
C ALA A 214 -21.48 6.87 11.79
N LEU A 215 -22.15 5.96 11.07
CA LEU A 215 -23.61 5.84 11.03
C LEU A 215 -24.18 5.07 12.23
N GLY A 216 -23.34 4.38 13.01
CA GLY A 216 -23.77 3.61 14.17
C GLY A 216 -24.90 2.63 13.86
N THR A 217 -25.97 2.68 14.65
CA THR A 217 -27.19 1.87 14.47
C THR A 217 -28.32 2.62 13.77
N LEU A 218 -28.10 3.88 13.35
CA LEU A 218 -29.15 4.67 12.70
C LEU A 218 -29.35 4.18 11.27
N THR A 219 -30.59 3.86 10.93
CA THR A 219 -30.97 3.34 9.62
C THR A 219 -32.16 4.09 9.05
N ALA A 220 -32.36 4.01 7.74
CA ALA A 220 -33.55 4.54 7.08
C ALA A 220 -34.84 3.88 7.63
N GLU A 221 -34.77 2.62 8.03
CA GLU A 221 -35.90 1.87 8.61
C GLU A 221 -36.31 2.39 10.00
N ALA A 222 -35.37 2.91 10.80
CA ALA A 222 -35.69 3.57 12.06
C ALA A 222 -36.65 4.74 11.85
N PHE A 223 -36.45 5.56 10.81
CA PHE A 223 -37.38 6.64 10.45
C PHE A 223 -38.73 6.10 9.94
N ALA A 224 -38.71 5.00 9.20
CA ALA A 224 -39.92 4.39 8.64
C ALA A 224 -40.81 3.76 9.72
N THR A 225 -40.24 3.26 10.81
CA THR A 225 -40.98 2.51 11.85
C THR A 225 -41.34 3.34 13.08
N GLU A 226 -40.74 4.52 13.25
CA GLU A 226 -41.03 5.42 14.37
C GLU A 226 -42.45 6.01 14.30
N ASN A 227 -43.20 5.85 15.40
CA ASN A 227 -44.63 6.18 15.50
C ASN A 227 -44.92 7.26 16.55
N THR A 228 -43.88 7.85 17.13
CA THR A 228 -43.99 8.93 18.10
C THR A 228 -43.28 10.18 17.61
N ARG A 229 -43.85 11.35 17.94
CA ARG A 229 -43.24 12.64 17.58
C ARG A 229 -41.92 12.87 18.34
N ASN A 230 -41.83 12.41 19.58
CA ASN A 230 -40.61 12.55 20.39
C ASN A 230 -39.49 11.63 19.88
N GLY A 231 -39.78 10.36 19.59
CA GLY A 231 -38.80 9.45 18.98
C GLY A 231 -38.33 9.93 17.62
N PHE A 232 -39.23 10.43 16.77
CA PHE A 232 -38.83 10.95 15.46
C PHE A 232 -37.95 12.19 15.57
N ASN A 233 -38.25 13.11 16.50
CA ASN A 233 -37.39 14.26 16.75
C ASN A 233 -36.00 13.83 17.25
N ALA A 234 -35.91 12.82 18.11
CA ALA A 234 -34.63 12.28 18.56
C ALA A 234 -33.81 11.68 17.39
N LEU A 235 -34.46 10.94 16.49
CA LEU A 235 -33.80 10.43 15.27
C LEU A 235 -33.34 11.57 14.35
N LEU A 236 -34.11 12.65 14.23
CA LEU A 236 -33.70 13.84 13.47
C LEU A 236 -32.50 14.55 14.10
N ASP A 237 -32.44 14.64 15.44
CA ASP A 237 -31.31 15.24 16.13
C ASP A 237 -30.02 14.42 15.91
N GLU A 238 -30.12 13.09 15.91
CA GLU A 238 -29.00 12.22 15.52
C GLU A 238 -28.60 12.39 14.05
N LEU A 239 -29.56 12.45 13.13
CA LEU A 239 -29.32 12.69 11.70
C LEU A 239 -28.59 14.02 11.45
N ARG A 240 -28.89 15.05 12.25
CA ARG A 240 -28.20 16.34 12.21
C ARG A 240 -26.77 16.29 12.73
N ALA A 241 -26.48 15.40 13.68
CA ALA A 241 -25.13 15.21 14.22
C ALA A 241 -24.23 14.33 13.31
N MET A 242 -24.82 13.54 12.40
CA MET A 242 -24.07 12.61 11.54
C MET A 242 -23.02 13.23 10.63
N PRO A 243 -23.21 14.41 10.01
CA PRO A 243 -22.16 15.02 9.18
C PRO A 243 -20.83 15.20 9.93
N ASP A 244 -20.88 15.64 11.19
CA ASP A 244 -19.69 15.81 12.03
C ASP A 244 -19.05 14.46 12.36
N ARG A 245 -19.85 13.44 12.68
CA ARG A 245 -19.36 12.06 12.95
C ARG A 245 -18.70 11.45 11.71
N ILE A 246 -19.31 11.64 10.54
CA ILE A 246 -18.76 11.20 9.25
C ILE A 246 -17.41 11.86 9.00
N ASN A 247 -17.30 13.16 9.24
CA ASN A 247 -16.03 13.88 9.09
C ASN A 247 -14.95 13.34 10.05
N GLN A 248 -15.29 13.10 11.32
CA GLN A 248 -14.35 12.53 12.30
C GLN A 248 -13.87 11.12 11.92
N VAL A 249 -14.77 10.25 11.45
CA VAL A 249 -14.42 8.90 10.98
C VAL A 249 -13.60 8.95 9.70
N ARG A 250 -13.89 9.88 8.78
CA ARG A 250 -13.10 10.07 7.57
C ARG A 250 -11.68 10.48 7.90
N SER A 251 -11.49 11.43 8.82
CA SER A 251 -10.15 11.80 9.32
C SER A 251 -9.43 10.59 9.93
N CYS A 252 -10.11 9.82 10.79
CA CYS A 252 -9.56 8.58 11.35
C CYS A 252 -9.07 7.63 10.26
N ARG A 253 -9.87 7.38 9.22
CA ARG A 253 -9.50 6.44 8.14
C ARG A 253 -8.37 6.95 7.28
N GLN A 254 -8.32 8.26 7.02
CA GLN A 254 -7.26 8.86 6.22
C GLN A 254 -5.91 8.82 6.96
N GLU A 255 -5.88 9.26 8.22
CA GLU A 255 -4.68 9.24 9.05
C GLU A 255 -4.18 7.80 9.26
N ASN A 256 -5.05 6.89 9.71
CA ASN A 256 -4.63 5.50 9.94
C ASN A 256 -4.30 4.78 8.63
N GLY A 257 -5.01 5.07 7.54
CA GLY A 257 -4.72 4.48 6.23
C GLY A 257 -3.36 4.91 5.69
N GLN A 258 -3.01 6.19 5.84
CA GLN A 258 -1.69 6.70 5.47
C GLN A 258 -0.60 6.03 6.29
N ASP A 259 -0.75 6.02 7.61
CA ASP A 259 0.26 5.44 8.46
C ASP A 259 0.36 3.90 8.28
N ASP A 260 -0.75 3.21 8.01
CA ASP A 260 -0.75 1.78 7.73
C ASP A 260 0.01 1.50 6.43
N TYR A 261 -0.15 2.35 5.42
CA TYR A 261 0.59 2.26 4.18
C TYR A 261 2.10 2.42 4.40
N GLU A 262 2.54 3.37 5.23
CA GLU A 262 3.95 3.52 5.60
C GLU A 262 4.52 2.28 6.30
N VAL A 263 3.74 1.68 7.21
CA VAL A 263 4.12 0.42 7.87
C VAL A 263 4.23 -0.72 6.86
N ILE A 264 3.27 -0.85 5.93
CA ILE A 264 3.30 -1.89 4.90
C ILE A 264 4.51 -1.74 3.99
N GLN A 265 4.84 -0.51 3.56
CA GLN A 265 6.04 -0.25 2.76
C GLN A 265 7.30 -0.73 3.47
N LYS A 266 7.41 -0.44 4.76
CA LYS A 266 8.53 -0.92 5.59
C LYS A 266 8.54 -2.44 5.69
N VAL A 267 7.41 -3.09 5.96
CA VAL A 267 7.30 -4.56 6.04
C VAL A 267 7.75 -5.23 4.73
N VAL A 268 7.37 -4.67 3.58
CA VAL A 268 7.80 -5.18 2.27
C VAL A 268 9.31 -5.04 2.10
N GLN A 269 9.87 -3.88 2.42
CA GLN A 269 11.33 -3.64 2.35
C GLN A 269 12.11 -4.57 3.29
N ASP A 270 11.64 -4.73 4.53
CA ASP A 270 12.25 -5.61 5.52
C ASP A 270 12.21 -7.07 5.06
N GLY A 271 11.09 -7.51 4.46
CA GLY A 271 10.96 -8.86 3.89
C GLY A 271 11.89 -9.10 2.69
N VAL A 272 12.07 -8.11 1.81
CA VAL A 272 13.07 -8.19 0.72
C VAL A 272 14.48 -8.26 1.30
N ASN A 273 14.83 -7.39 2.24
CA ASN A 273 16.15 -7.33 2.85
C ASN A 273 16.50 -8.61 3.61
N ALA A 274 15.52 -9.24 4.27
CA ALA A 274 15.69 -10.50 4.98
C ALA A 274 16.17 -11.64 4.06
N VAL A 275 15.78 -11.62 2.78
CA VAL A 275 16.20 -12.62 1.80
C VAL A 275 17.45 -12.16 1.03
N PHE A 276 17.50 -10.88 0.64
CA PHE A 276 18.54 -10.34 -0.22
C PHE A 276 19.90 -10.22 0.49
N GLN A 277 19.97 -9.68 1.70
CA GLN A 277 21.24 -9.41 2.37
C GLN A 277 22.06 -10.69 2.67
N PRO A 278 21.46 -11.76 3.21
CA PRO A 278 22.18 -13.03 3.38
C PRO A 278 22.62 -13.62 2.03
N GLY A 279 21.73 -13.59 1.03
CA GLY A 279 22.01 -14.09 -0.31
C GLY A 279 23.17 -13.35 -0.97
N LYS A 280 23.21 -12.01 -0.86
CA LYS A 280 24.27 -11.16 -1.40
C LYS A 280 25.62 -11.48 -0.77
N THR A 281 25.65 -11.61 0.54
CA THR A 281 26.87 -11.95 1.28
C THR A 281 27.41 -13.32 0.85
N ALA A 282 26.53 -14.32 0.71
CA ALA A 282 26.90 -15.66 0.22
C ALA A 282 27.41 -15.60 -1.23
N PHE A 283 26.68 -14.92 -2.11
CA PHE A 283 27.03 -14.73 -3.51
C PHE A 283 28.40 -14.06 -3.68
N GLU A 284 28.65 -12.94 -3.01
CA GLU A 284 29.92 -12.21 -3.13
C GLU A 284 31.12 -13.07 -2.71
N LYS A 285 30.95 -13.89 -1.66
CA LYS A 285 31.97 -14.83 -1.19
C LYS A 285 32.27 -15.91 -2.24
N GLU A 286 31.24 -16.57 -2.74
CA GLU A 286 31.39 -17.67 -3.70
C GLU A 286 31.88 -17.18 -5.06
N TYR A 287 31.36 -16.04 -5.53
CA TYR A 287 31.80 -15.37 -6.74
C TYR A 287 33.27 -14.97 -6.68
N ALA A 288 33.73 -14.41 -5.55
CA ALA A 288 35.14 -14.06 -5.35
C ALA A 288 36.04 -15.30 -5.35
N ALA A 289 35.61 -16.40 -4.71
CA ALA A 289 36.36 -17.65 -4.68
C ALA A 289 36.54 -18.24 -6.08
N VAL A 290 35.47 -18.34 -6.87
CA VAL A 290 35.55 -18.83 -8.27
C VAL A 290 36.41 -17.90 -9.12
N ARG A 291 36.24 -16.58 -9.00
CA ARG A 291 37.05 -15.58 -9.72
C ARG A 291 38.54 -15.76 -9.44
N PHE A 292 38.90 -15.99 -8.18
CA PHE A 292 40.29 -16.21 -7.79
C PHE A 292 40.88 -17.43 -8.50
N GLN A 293 40.19 -18.57 -8.48
CA GLN A 293 40.67 -19.80 -9.11
C GLN A 293 40.78 -19.68 -10.63
N LEU A 294 39.80 -19.04 -11.28
CA LEU A 294 39.87 -18.75 -12.72
C LEU A 294 41.06 -17.85 -13.08
N ASN A 295 41.41 -16.89 -12.21
CA ASN A 295 42.57 -16.04 -12.41
C ASN A 295 43.89 -16.77 -12.17
N GLU A 296 43.98 -17.70 -11.21
CA GLU A 296 45.16 -18.56 -11.02
C GLU A 296 45.46 -19.37 -12.29
N HIS A 297 44.43 -19.94 -12.92
CA HIS A 297 44.60 -20.67 -14.18
C HIS A 297 45.03 -19.79 -15.36
N GLN A 298 44.87 -18.46 -15.29
CA GLN A 298 45.33 -17.51 -16.32
C GLN A 298 46.78 -17.06 -16.14
N LYS A 299 47.40 -17.31 -14.98
CA LYS A 299 48.80 -16.97 -14.72
C LYS A 299 49.76 -17.85 -15.56
N PRO A 300 51.00 -17.40 -15.81
CA PRO A 300 52.00 -18.22 -16.52
C PRO A 300 52.15 -19.61 -15.90
N GLY A 301 51.99 -20.66 -16.72
CA GLY A 301 51.99 -22.06 -16.27
C GLY A 301 50.62 -22.63 -15.89
N GLY A 302 49.57 -21.79 -15.82
CA GLY A 302 48.18 -22.22 -15.61
C GLY A 302 47.50 -22.75 -16.88
N LEU A 303 46.37 -23.44 -16.71
CA LEU A 303 45.66 -24.12 -17.81
C LEU A 303 45.10 -23.19 -18.88
N LEU A 304 44.84 -21.93 -18.54
CA LEU A 304 44.34 -20.88 -19.44
C LEU A 304 45.44 -19.94 -19.94
N ALA A 305 46.70 -20.14 -19.55
CA ALA A 305 47.80 -19.28 -19.98
C ALA A 305 48.01 -19.40 -21.52
N PRO A 306 48.28 -18.29 -22.22
CA PRO A 306 48.74 -18.35 -23.61
C PRO A 306 50.02 -19.19 -23.72
N PRO A 307 50.19 -20.04 -24.75
CA PRO A 307 51.37 -20.90 -24.91
C PRO A 307 52.71 -20.13 -24.92
N GLU A 308 52.66 -18.85 -25.28
CA GLU A 308 53.83 -17.97 -25.35
C GLU A 308 54.33 -17.48 -23.98
N MET A 309 53.48 -17.47 -22.94
CA MET A 309 53.86 -17.01 -21.59
C MET A 309 54.65 -18.05 -20.77
N GLY A 310 54.72 -19.31 -21.22
CA GLY A 310 55.44 -20.40 -20.55
C GLY A 310 56.83 -20.71 -21.14
N ARG A 311 57.23 -20.08 -22.25
CA ARG A 311 58.56 -20.33 -22.84
C ARG A 311 59.60 -19.43 -22.17
N ALA A 312 60.54 -20.05 -21.45
CA ALA A 312 61.75 -19.37 -21.01
C ALA A 312 62.40 -18.64 -22.20
N PRO A 313 62.89 -17.39 -22.03
CA PRO A 313 63.55 -16.68 -23.11
C PRO A 313 64.68 -17.57 -23.63
N ALA A 314 64.66 -17.87 -24.92
CA ALA A 314 65.68 -18.70 -25.55
C ALA A 314 67.06 -18.16 -25.16
N LYS A 315 67.86 -18.98 -24.46
CA LYS A 315 69.24 -18.62 -24.12
C LYS A 315 69.93 -18.16 -25.40
N LYS A 316 70.36 -16.89 -25.44
CA LYS A 316 71.17 -16.37 -26.54
C LYS A 316 72.35 -17.31 -26.75
N ALA A 317 72.48 -17.83 -27.97
CA ALA A 317 73.61 -18.66 -28.36
C ALA A 317 74.92 -17.92 -28.08
N PRO A 318 75.98 -18.60 -27.61
CA PRO A 318 77.25 -17.95 -27.33
C PRO A 318 77.83 -17.32 -28.61
N PRO A 319 78.46 -16.15 -28.53
CA PRO A 319 78.97 -15.45 -29.70
C PRO A 319 80.01 -16.30 -30.43
N ALA A 320 79.91 -16.33 -31.76
CA ALA A 320 80.83 -17.04 -32.64
C ALA A 320 82.28 -16.56 -32.41
N LYS A 321 83.22 -17.51 -32.31
CA LYS A 321 84.67 -17.24 -32.22
C LYS A 321 85.11 -16.33 -33.37
N ALA A 322 85.79 -15.24 -33.02
CA ALA A 322 86.41 -14.33 -33.98
C ALA A 322 87.48 -15.06 -34.83
N PRO A 323 87.56 -14.81 -36.14
CA PRO A 323 88.58 -15.42 -36.99
C PRO A 323 89.96 -14.81 -36.73
N ALA A 324 90.98 -15.69 -36.74
CA ALA A 324 92.37 -15.36 -36.51
C ALA A 324 92.94 -14.35 -37.52
N ALA A 325 93.67 -13.36 -37.02
CA ALA A 325 94.32 -12.34 -37.81
C ALA A 325 95.42 -12.94 -38.71
N LYS A 326 95.32 -12.67 -40.02
CA LYS A 326 96.37 -12.95 -41.00
C LYS A 326 97.57 -12.04 -40.75
N LYS A 327 98.76 -12.65 -40.64
CA LYS A 327 100.09 -12.01 -40.70
C LYS A 327 100.20 -11.08 -41.91
N LYS A 328 100.87 -9.93 -41.72
CA LYS A 328 101.53 -9.20 -42.80
C LYS A 328 102.92 -8.73 -42.36
N LYS A 329 103.89 -9.14 -43.20
CA LYS A 329 105.31 -8.80 -43.34
C LYS A 329 106.22 -9.12 -42.17
#